data_AF-A0A345UVV5-F1
#
_entry.id   AF-A0A345UVV5-F1
#
_cell.length_a   1.000
_cell.length_b   1.000
_cell.length_c   1.000
_cell.angle_alpha   90.00
_cell.angle_beta   90.00
_cell.angle_gamma   90.00
#
_symmetry.space_group_name_H-M   'P 1'
#
loop_
_entity.id
_entity.type
_entity.pdbx_description
1 polymer ?
#
loop_
_entity_poly.entity_id
_entity_poly.type
_entity_poly.pdbx_seq_one_letter_code
_entity_poly.pdbx_strand_id
1 'polypeptide(L)'
;MAEGYRDNCLCEADRLGNDELYALVAGAVRHGRGEAQQLFATVTPLLIAFYEGQVQAGRIRREDTGNLVQQAFRALYQEQAAHDPSFPFRAWLIEIARSTLLDNLGHRGTDAVAKADALAGASARECHEPTQAT
;
A
#
# COMPACT_ATOMS: atom_id res chain seq x y z
N MET A 1 -22.06 11.30 33.40
CA MET A 1 -21.39 12.31 32.54
C MET A 1 -20.90 11.58 31.30
N ALA A 2 -21.73 11.50 30.25
CA ALA A 2 -21.43 10.74 29.04
C ALA A 2 -21.66 11.60 27.78
N GLU A 3 -21.57 12.92 27.91
CA GLU A 3 -21.75 13.86 26.80
C GLU A 3 -20.46 14.22 26.04
N GLY A 4 -19.29 13.68 26.40
CA GLY A 4 -18.02 14.07 25.77
C GLY A 4 -17.54 13.20 24.59
N TYR A 5 -18.12 12.01 24.37
CA TYR A 5 -17.52 11.01 23.48
C TYR A 5 -18.07 11.03 22.04
N ARG A 6 -19.16 11.75 21.77
CA ARG A 6 -19.79 11.77 20.44
C ARG A 6 -19.34 12.93 19.54
N ASP A 7 -18.71 13.95 20.11
CA ASP A 7 -18.23 15.12 19.36
C ASP A 7 -16.93 14.86 18.58
N ASN A 8 -16.20 13.78 18.91
CA ASN A 8 -14.87 13.53 18.36
C ASN A 8 -14.86 12.63 17.09
N CYS A 9 -16.02 12.17 16.61
CA CYS A 9 -16.07 11.26 15.46
C CYS A 9 -16.08 12.00 14.11
N LEU A 10 -16.31 13.31 14.09
CA LEU A 10 -16.44 14.11 12.87
C LEU A 10 -15.87 15.52 13.06
N CYS A 11 -14.55 15.64 13.29
CA CYS A 11 -13.88 16.89 12.94
C CYS A 11 -13.91 17.04 11.42
N GLU A 12 -15.01 17.53 10.86
CA GLU A 12 -15.13 17.85 9.42
C GLU A 12 -14.10 18.91 9.02
N ALA A 13 -13.68 19.76 9.96
CA ALA A 13 -12.66 20.78 9.80
C ALA A 13 -11.24 20.25 9.50
N ASP A 14 -10.99 18.95 9.70
CA ASP A 14 -9.65 18.34 9.49
C ASP A 14 -9.61 17.37 8.29
N ARG A 15 -10.76 17.16 7.62
CA ARG A 15 -10.84 16.29 6.44
C ARG A 15 -10.71 17.09 5.17
N LEU A 16 -9.49 17.23 4.69
CA LEU A 16 -9.23 17.89 3.41
C LEU A 16 -10.09 17.30 2.27
N GLY A 17 -10.72 18.19 1.52
CA GLY A 17 -11.48 17.90 0.31
C GLY A 17 -10.58 17.46 -0.85
N ASN A 18 -11.17 16.99 -1.95
CA ASN A 18 -10.38 16.53 -3.11
C ASN A 18 -9.50 17.67 -3.67
N ASP A 19 -10.03 18.89 -3.77
CA ASP A 19 -9.30 20.04 -4.32
C ASP A 19 -8.11 20.43 -3.44
N GLU A 20 -8.29 20.39 -2.12
CA GLU A 20 -7.22 20.68 -1.16
C GLU A 20 -6.13 19.61 -1.18
N LEU A 21 -6.51 18.34 -1.37
CA LEU A 21 -5.57 17.24 -1.56
C LEU A 21 -4.77 17.40 -2.86
N TYR A 22 -5.42 17.80 -3.96
CA TYR A 22 -4.71 18.15 -5.19
C TYR A 22 -3.78 19.35 -5.03
N ALA A 23 -4.18 20.35 -4.24
CA ALA A 23 -3.32 21.49 -3.94
C ALA A 23 -2.05 21.06 -3.18
N LEU A 24 -2.16 20.13 -2.22
CA LEU A 24 -1.01 19.57 -1.52
C LEU A 24 -0.08 18.79 -2.45
N VAL A 25 -0.64 18.02 -3.39
CA VAL A 25 0.12 17.28 -4.42
C VAL A 25 0.90 18.27 -5.29
N ALA A 26 0.22 19.29 -5.82
CA ALA A 26 0.84 20.33 -6.63
C ALA A 26 1.87 21.17 -5.85
N GLY A 27 1.68 21.32 -4.53
CA GLY A 27 2.63 21.97 -3.62
C GLY A 27 3.87 21.11 -3.39
N ALA A 28 3.71 19.80 -3.15
CA ALA A 28 4.79 18.85 -2.98
C ALA A 28 5.73 18.80 -4.19
N VAL A 29 5.19 18.91 -5.41
CA VAL A 29 5.99 18.99 -6.65
C VAL A 29 6.81 20.28 -6.73
N ARG A 30 6.22 21.40 -6.33
CA ARG A 30 6.79 22.75 -6.55
C ARG A 30 7.74 23.21 -5.45
N HIS A 31 7.45 22.89 -4.21
CA HIS A 31 8.09 23.48 -3.03
C HIS A 31 8.93 22.49 -2.22
N GLY A 32 8.80 21.19 -2.52
CA GLY A 32 9.73 20.15 -2.04
C GLY A 32 9.33 19.50 -0.72
N ARG A 33 10.30 19.30 0.18
CA ARG A 33 10.21 18.31 1.28
C ARG A 33 9.10 18.61 2.29
N GLY A 34 8.79 19.87 2.58
CA GLY A 34 7.81 20.25 3.60
C GLY A 34 6.37 19.90 3.19
N GLU A 35 6.01 20.26 1.98
CA GLU A 35 4.69 20.00 1.38
C GLU A 35 4.53 18.51 1.07
N ALA A 36 5.61 17.83 0.66
CA ALA A 36 5.61 16.38 0.52
C ALA A 36 5.38 15.66 1.86
N GLN A 37 5.96 16.17 2.95
CA GLN A 37 5.74 15.63 4.30
C GLN A 37 4.31 15.88 4.78
N GLN A 38 3.74 17.04 4.50
CA GLN A 38 2.35 17.34 4.80
C GLN A 38 1.40 16.44 4.01
N LEU A 39 1.61 16.29 2.70
CA LEU A 39 0.85 15.37 1.87
C LEU A 39 0.93 13.94 2.43
N PHE A 40 2.13 13.47 2.76
CA PHE A 40 2.33 12.15 3.36
C PHE A 40 1.54 11.98 4.66
N ALA A 41 1.60 12.95 5.57
CA ALA A 41 0.86 12.92 6.83
C ALA A 41 -0.66 12.88 6.60
N THR A 42 -1.16 13.57 5.58
CA THR A 42 -2.58 13.59 5.23
C THR A 42 -3.07 12.29 4.59
N VAL A 43 -2.32 11.70 3.65
CA VAL A 43 -2.79 10.52 2.90
C VAL A 43 -2.50 9.20 3.62
N THR A 44 -1.50 9.16 4.49
CA THR A 44 -1.10 7.93 5.21
C THR A 44 -2.25 7.31 6.00
N PRO A 45 -3.04 8.04 6.80
CA PRO A 45 -4.19 7.47 7.50
C PRO A 45 -5.24 6.86 6.56
N LEU A 46 -5.45 7.45 5.38
CA LEU A 46 -6.40 6.95 4.38
C LEU A 46 -5.92 5.61 3.79
N LEU A 47 -4.63 5.52 3.47
CA LEU A 47 -4.01 4.29 2.98
C LEU A 47 -3.99 3.19 4.06
N ILE A 48 -3.66 3.54 5.31
CA ILE A 48 -3.71 2.60 6.44
C ILE A 48 -5.11 2.02 6.59
N ALA A 49 -6.15 2.87 6.60
CA ALA A 49 -7.53 2.41 6.73
C ALA A 49 -7.93 1.42 5.61
N PHE A 50 -7.51 1.70 4.37
CA PHE A 50 -7.75 0.79 3.24
C PHE A 50 -7.06 -0.57 3.46
N TYR A 51 -5.76 -0.58 3.79
CA TYR A 51 -4.99 -1.80 3.95
C TYR A 51 -5.37 -2.59 5.21
N GLU A 52 -5.74 -1.93 6.30
CA GLU A 52 -6.30 -2.61 7.47
C GLU A 52 -7.59 -3.35 7.12
N GLY A 53 -8.44 -2.77 6.27
CA GLY A 53 -9.59 -3.49 5.70
C GLY A 53 -9.18 -4.74 4.92
N GLN A 54 -8.05 -4.72 4.21
CA GLN A 54 -7.52 -5.89 3.50
C GLN A 54 -6.92 -6.94 4.46
N VAL A 55 -6.29 -6.51 5.56
CA VAL A 55 -5.81 -7.39 6.63
C VAL A 55 -6.99 -8.10 7.29
N GLN A 56 -8.06 -7.37 7.64
CA GLN A 56 -9.27 -7.94 8.24
C GLN A 56 -9.97 -8.93 7.30
N ALA A 57 -9.91 -8.68 5.99
CA ALA A 57 -10.42 -9.59 4.97
C ALA A 57 -9.48 -10.79 4.69
N GLY A 58 -8.34 -10.90 5.38
CA GLY A 58 -7.37 -11.99 5.20
C GLY A 58 -6.62 -11.97 3.87
N ARG A 59 -6.63 -10.85 3.14
CA ARG A 59 -5.99 -10.74 1.82
C ARG A 59 -4.49 -10.47 1.91
N ILE A 60 -4.06 -9.77 2.95
CA ILE A 60 -2.65 -9.45 3.22
C ILE A 60 -2.34 -9.65 4.70
N ARG A 61 -1.05 -9.70 5.05
CA ARG A 61 -0.62 -9.74 6.45
C ARG A 61 -0.43 -8.31 6.97
N ARG A 62 -0.58 -8.14 8.28
CA ARG A 62 -0.36 -6.84 8.95
C ARG A 62 1.05 -6.29 8.74
N GLU A 63 2.04 -7.18 8.64
CA GLU A 63 3.45 -6.83 8.37
C GLU A 63 3.66 -6.18 7.00
N ASP A 64 2.79 -6.44 6.02
CA ASP A 64 2.90 -5.90 4.66
C ASP A 64 2.40 -4.45 4.56
N THR A 65 1.55 -4.00 5.51
CA THR A 65 0.86 -2.70 5.43
C THR A 65 1.84 -1.52 5.29
N GLY A 66 2.93 -1.50 6.05
CA GLY A 66 3.90 -0.39 6.00
C GLY A 66 4.58 -0.26 4.63
N ASN A 67 4.96 -1.38 4.03
CA ASN A 67 5.55 -1.42 2.69
C ASN A 67 4.53 -0.98 1.62
N LEU A 68 3.29 -1.45 1.72
CA LEU A 68 2.21 -1.09 0.80
C LEU A 68 1.85 0.40 0.86
N VAL A 69 1.86 1.02 2.04
CA VAL A 69 1.69 2.47 2.19
C VAL A 69 2.80 3.23 1.48
N GLN A 70 4.07 2.81 1.66
CA GLN A 70 5.20 3.45 0.99
C GLN A 70 5.15 3.30 -0.53
N GLN A 71 4.77 2.12 -1.04
CA GLN A 71 4.61 1.88 -2.47
C GLN A 71 3.49 2.74 -3.06
N ALA A 72 2.33 2.80 -2.40
CA ALA A 72 1.21 3.63 -2.84
C ALA A 72 1.59 5.13 -2.86
N PHE A 73 2.29 5.62 -1.84
CA PHE A 73 2.76 7.01 -1.83
C PHE A 73 3.76 7.30 -2.96
N ARG A 74 4.64 6.35 -3.28
CA ARG A 74 5.58 6.48 -4.40
C ARG A 74 4.84 6.54 -5.74
N ALA A 75 3.87 5.66 -5.95
CA ALA A 75 3.04 5.64 -7.16
C ALA A 75 2.26 6.96 -7.32
N LEU A 76 1.65 7.46 -6.24
CA LEU A 76 0.98 8.76 -6.21
C LEU A 76 1.88 9.89 -6.70
N TYR A 77 3.11 9.95 -6.18
CA TYR A 77 4.06 10.99 -6.57
C TYR A 77 4.57 10.83 -8.02
N GLN A 78 4.65 9.62 -8.54
CA GLN A 78 5.08 9.36 -9.92
C GLN A 78 3.98 9.68 -10.94
N GLU A 79 2.73 9.33 -10.63
CA GLU A 79 1.59 9.43 -11.54
C GLU A 79 0.95 10.82 -11.54
N GLN A 80 1.17 11.65 -10.52
CA GLN A 80 0.55 12.97 -10.38
C GLN A 80 0.71 13.90 -11.59
N ALA A 81 1.83 13.79 -12.33
CA ALA A 81 2.10 14.66 -13.48
C ALA A 81 1.19 14.34 -14.69
N ALA A 82 0.70 13.11 -14.78
CA ALA A 82 -0.12 12.62 -15.88
C ALA A 82 -1.61 12.50 -15.50
N HIS A 83 -1.95 12.70 -14.22
CA HIS A 83 -3.31 12.50 -13.72
C HIS A 83 -4.22 13.71 -14.01
N ASP A 84 -5.47 13.42 -14.36
CA ASP A 84 -6.50 14.44 -14.61
C ASP A 84 -7.03 15.01 -13.28
N PRO A 85 -6.84 16.31 -12.99
CA PRO A 85 -7.30 16.93 -11.74
C PRO A 85 -8.83 17.05 -11.64
N SER A 86 -9.58 16.78 -12.71
CA SER A 86 -11.05 16.73 -12.67
C SER A 86 -11.58 15.45 -12.02
N PHE A 87 -10.74 14.41 -11.92
CA PHE A 87 -11.09 13.17 -11.25
C PHE A 87 -10.99 13.33 -9.72
N PRO A 88 -11.84 12.69 -8.90
CA PRO A 88 -11.75 12.86 -7.44
C PRO A 88 -10.47 12.24 -6.85
N PHE A 89 -9.67 13.06 -6.16
CA PHE A 89 -8.41 12.61 -5.55
C PHE A 89 -8.53 11.34 -4.71
N ARG A 90 -9.56 11.25 -3.86
CA ARG A 90 -9.78 10.08 -3.00
C ARG A 90 -10.07 8.81 -3.80
N ALA A 91 -10.74 8.93 -4.95
CA ALA A 91 -10.97 7.80 -5.84
C ALA A 91 -9.65 7.34 -6.47
N TRP A 92 -8.83 8.29 -6.92
CA TRP A 92 -7.51 7.99 -7.48
C TRP A 92 -6.57 7.33 -6.45
N LEU A 93 -6.57 7.82 -5.22
CA LEU A 93 -5.78 7.22 -4.14
C LEU A 93 -6.18 5.76 -3.87
N ILE A 94 -7.47 5.43 -3.99
CA ILE A 94 -7.96 4.04 -3.86
C ILE A 94 -7.54 3.18 -5.05
N GLU A 95 -7.52 3.73 -6.27
CA GLU A 95 -7.00 3.03 -7.45
C GLU A 95 -5.53 2.69 -7.28
N ILE A 96 -4.72 3.66 -6.85
CA ILE A 96 -3.30 3.43 -6.54
C ILE A 96 -3.14 2.34 -5.49
N ALA A 97 -3.87 2.43 -4.38
CA ALA A 97 -3.77 1.45 -3.29
C ALA A 97 -4.17 0.03 -3.75
N ARG A 98 -5.16 -0.07 -4.66
CA ARG A 98 -5.56 -1.34 -5.27
C ARG A 98 -4.47 -1.87 -6.20
N SER A 99 -3.87 -1.04 -7.05
CA SER A 99 -2.80 -1.46 -7.95
C SER A 99 -1.61 -2.02 -7.17
N THR A 100 -1.14 -1.31 -6.14
CA THR A 100 -0.04 -1.78 -5.29
C THR A 100 -0.37 -3.04 -4.50
N LEU A 101 -1.63 -3.21 -4.09
CA LEU A 101 -2.10 -4.46 -3.50
C LEU A 101 -2.00 -5.63 -4.49
N LEU A 102 -2.48 -5.44 -5.71
CA LEU A 102 -2.46 -6.49 -6.75
C LEU A 102 -1.03 -6.85 -7.13
N ASP A 103 -0.15 -5.86 -7.26
CA ASP A 103 1.26 -6.09 -7.52
C ASP A 103 1.89 -6.91 -6.40
N ASN A 104 1.65 -6.56 -5.13
CA ASN A 104 2.16 -7.32 -3.99
C ASN A 104 1.68 -8.78 -3.99
N LEU A 105 0.40 -9.02 -4.29
CA LEU A 105 -0.16 -10.36 -4.39
C LEU A 105 0.44 -11.15 -5.56
N GLY A 106 0.69 -10.51 -6.70
CA GLY A 106 1.37 -11.09 -7.85
C GLY A 106 2.79 -11.56 -7.51
N HIS A 107 3.60 -10.69 -6.89
CA HIS A 107 4.97 -11.01 -6.48
C HIS A 107 5.00 -12.15 -5.44
N ARG A 108 4.03 -12.18 -4.52
CA ARG A 108 3.92 -13.26 -3.53
C ARG A 108 3.57 -14.60 -4.17
N GLY A 109 2.73 -14.59 -5.21
CA GLY A 109 2.41 -15.76 -6.00
C GLY A 109 3.65 -16.33 -6.68
N THR A 110 4.45 -15.48 -7.32
CA THR A 110 5.69 -15.90 -7.99
C THR A 110 6.74 -16.43 -7.01
N ASP A 111 6.90 -15.79 -5.84
CA ASP A 111 7.83 -16.24 -4.80
C ASP A 111 7.43 -17.59 -4.20
N ALA A 112 6.13 -17.83 -4.03
CA ALA A 112 5.62 -19.11 -3.53
C ALA A 112 5.88 -20.24 -4.53
N VAL A 113 5.66 -19.99 -5.83
CA VAL A 113 5.95 -20.95 -6.91
C VAL A 113 7.46 -21.24 -6.96
N ALA A 114 8.31 -20.22 -6.96
CA ALA A 114 9.76 -20.40 -6.98
C ALA A 114 10.29 -21.17 -5.77
N LYS A 115 9.73 -20.93 -4.57
CA LYS A 115 10.09 -21.69 -3.36
C LYS A 115 9.62 -23.14 -3.43
N ALA A 116 8.43 -23.41 -3.96
CA ALA A 116 7.94 -24.77 -4.14
C ALA A 116 8.82 -25.55 -5.13
N ASP A 117 9.20 -24.93 -6.26
CA ASP A 117 10.10 -25.53 -7.24
C ASP A 117 11.50 -25.78 -6.66
N ALA A 118 12.04 -24.86 -5.86
CA ALA A 118 13.33 -25.03 -5.20
C ALA A 118 13.30 -26.18 -4.17
N LEU A 119 12.21 -26.31 -3.40
CA LEU A 119 12.06 -27.40 -2.43
C LEU A 119 11.92 -28.76 -3.15
N ALA A 120 11.14 -28.81 -4.24
CA ALA A 120 11.00 -30.01 -5.07
C ALA A 120 12.33 -30.40 -5.72
N GLY A 121 13.11 -29.42 -6.22
CA GLY A 121 14.44 -29.64 -6.78
C GLY A 121 15.49 -30.07 -5.74
N ALA A 122 15.37 -29.61 -4.49
CA ALA A 122 16.25 -30.04 -3.39
C ALA A 122 15.94 -31.48 -2.96
N SER A 123 14.66 -31.84 -2.78
CA SER A 123 14.27 -33.22 -2.45
C SER A 123 14.63 -34.21 -3.55
N ALA A 124 14.63 -33.80 -4.82
CA ALA A 124 15.09 -34.66 -5.92
C ALA A 124 16.60 -34.95 -5.89
N ARG A 125 17.43 -34.10 -5.26
CA ARG A 125 18.88 -34.30 -5.16
C ARG A 125 19.31 -35.15 -3.95
N GLU A 126 18.47 -35.25 -2.91
CA GLU A 126 18.74 -36.09 -1.75
C GLU A 126 18.41 -37.59 -1.96
N CYS A 127 17.62 -37.94 -2.97
CA CYS A 127 17.32 -39.36 -3.28
C CYS A 127 18.42 -40.08 -4.10
N HIS A 128 19.57 -39.43 -4.37
CA HIS A 128 20.69 -40.06 -5.08
C HIS A 128 21.84 -40.38 -4.11
N GLU A 129 21.61 -41.34 -3.22
CA GLU A 129 22.71 -42.02 -2.50
C GLU A 129 23.14 -43.23 -3.34
N PRO A 130 24.34 -43.24 -3.95
CA PRO A 130 24.84 -44.44 -4.60
C PRO A 130 25.33 -45.38 -3.51
N THR A 131 24.53 -46.41 -3.21
CA THR A 131 24.99 -47.60 -2.50
C THR A 131 26.10 -48.26 -3.35
N GLN A 132 27.36 -47.90 -3.11
CA GLN A 132 28.50 -48.70 -3.56
C GLN A 132 28.84 -49.70 -2.47
N ALA A 133 28.36 -50.92 -2.67
CA ALA A 133 28.83 -52.11 -1.97
C ALA A 133 29.71 -52.92 -2.95
N THR A 134 31.00 -53.02 -2.69
CA THR A 134 31.77 -54.28 -2.60
C THR A 134 33.19 -54.03 -2.14
#